data_AF-A0A1D3RN90-F1
#
_entry.id   AF-A0A1D3RN90-F1
#
_cell.length_a   1.000
_cell.length_b   1.000
_cell.length_c   1.000
_cell.angle_alpha   90.00
_cell.angle_beta   90.00
_cell.angle_gamma   90.00
#
_symmetry.space_group_name_H-M   'P 1'
#
loop_
_entity.id
_entity.type
_entity.pdbx_description
1 polymer ?
#
loop_
_entity_poly.entity_id
_entity_poly.type
_entity_poly.pdbx_seq_one_letter_code
_entity_poly.pdbx_strand_id
1 'polypeptide(L)'
;MKGICILGATGSIGVSTLDVVKRHSDLYRVVALTANTNIDVLYAQCLEFKPEYAVVVNAQKGAEFKAKLVGTVIADMTVLIGSEALVTVATLGHVDSVMAAIVGAAGLLSALAAAQAGKTVLLANKESLVMSGDIFMSSDKRFGAVCCLLIVSIMQFFNVCQLAIRLDMMHLQRVVFY
;
A
#
# COMPACT_ATOMS: atom_id res chain seq x y z
N MET A 1 -5.74 -13.90 -8.56
CA MET A 1 -4.71 -12.87 -8.29
C MET A 1 -5.28 -11.90 -7.29
N LYS A 2 -4.52 -11.57 -6.24
CA LYS A 2 -4.92 -10.58 -5.22
C LYS A 2 -4.43 -9.20 -5.63
N GLY A 3 -5.30 -8.19 -5.55
CA GLY A 3 -4.98 -6.79 -5.82
C GLY A 3 -4.29 -6.14 -4.64
N ILE A 4 -3.10 -5.59 -4.85
CA ILE A 4 -2.35 -4.84 -3.83
C ILE A 4 -2.26 -3.35 -4.18
N CYS A 5 -2.57 -2.51 -3.19
CA CYS A 5 -2.33 -1.07 -3.23
C CYS A 5 -1.10 -0.76 -2.36
N ILE A 6 -0.14 0.01 -2.89
CA ILE A 6 1.07 0.38 -2.16
C ILE A 6 1.06 1.89 -1.89
N LEU A 7 0.82 2.22 -0.62
CA LEU A 7 0.89 3.57 -0.11
C LEU A 7 2.35 3.91 0.22
N GLY A 8 3.00 4.79 -0.54
CA GLY A 8 4.41 5.12 -0.39
C GLY A 8 5.36 4.19 -1.16
N ALA A 9 5.06 3.93 -2.44
CA ALA A 9 5.80 3.00 -3.29
C ALA A 9 7.28 3.38 -3.51
N THR A 10 7.60 4.67 -3.44
CA THR A 10 8.97 5.19 -3.67
C THR A 10 9.86 5.12 -2.43
N GLY A 11 9.31 4.79 -1.26
CA GLY A 11 10.08 4.61 -0.03
C GLY A 11 10.74 3.24 0.03
N SER A 12 11.69 3.04 0.94
CA SER A 12 12.44 1.77 1.05
C SER A 12 11.53 0.55 1.21
N ILE A 13 10.47 0.65 2.01
CA ILE A 13 9.49 -0.43 2.19
C ILE A 13 8.66 -0.64 0.92
N GLY A 14 8.23 0.42 0.26
CA GLY A 14 7.49 0.35 -1.01
C GLY A 14 8.29 -0.36 -2.10
N VAL A 15 9.56 0.01 -2.27
CA VAL A 15 10.50 -0.63 -3.20
C VAL A 15 10.69 -2.10 -2.85
N SER A 16 10.93 -2.41 -1.57
CA SER A 16 11.10 -3.79 -1.11
C SER A 16 9.83 -4.63 -1.31
N THR A 17 8.65 -4.04 -1.13
CA THR A 17 7.36 -4.70 -1.38
C THR A 17 7.19 -5.00 -2.86
N LEU A 18 7.52 -4.04 -3.73
CA LEU A 18 7.48 -4.22 -5.18
C LEU A 18 8.43 -5.34 -5.65
N ASP A 19 9.62 -5.45 -5.06
CA ASP A 19 10.55 -6.55 -5.36
C ASP A 19 9.96 -7.92 -5.01
N VAL A 20 9.19 -8.02 -3.92
CA VAL A 20 8.49 -9.26 -3.55
C VAL A 20 7.34 -9.55 -4.50
N VAL A 21 6.54 -8.53 -4.84
CA VAL A 21 5.42 -8.66 -5.79
C VAL A 21 5.92 -9.09 -7.17
N LYS A 22 7.07 -8.56 -7.62
CA LYS A 22 7.72 -8.95 -8.88
C LYS A 22 8.08 -10.43 -8.92
N ARG A 23 8.53 -10.99 -7.80
CA ARG A 23 8.89 -12.42 -7.68
C ARG A 23 7.66 -13.34 -7.61
N HIS A 24 6.50 -12.79 -7.27
CA HIS A 24 5.23 -13.50 -7.10
C HIS A 24 4.12 -12.86 -7.95
N SER A 25 4.44 -12.55 -9.20
CA SER A 25 3.52 -11.89 -10.15
C SER A 25 2.36 -12.78 -10.58
N ASP A 26 2.44 -14.08 -10.33
CA ASP A 26 1.37 -15.06 -10.48
C ASP A 26 0.29 -14.95 -9.39
N LEU A 27 0.66 -14.47 -8.20
CA LEU A 27 -0.24 -14.35 -7.04
C LEU A 27 -0.79 -12.94 -6.87
N TYR A 28 0.03 -11.92 -7.13
CA TYR A 28 -0.27 -10.52 -6.81
C TYR A 28 -0.31 -9.62 -8.05
N ARG A 29 -1.27 -8.71 -8.09
CA ARG A 29 -1.35 -7.61 -9.08
C ARG A 29 -1.25 -6.28 -8.38
N VAL A 30 -0.35 -5.40 -8.83
CA VAL A 30 -0.30 -4.03 -8.37
C VAL A 30 -1.46 -3.26 -8.99
N VAL A 31 -2.38 -2.79 -8.14
CA VAL A 31 -3.53 -2.00 -8.58
C VAL A 31 -3.21 -0.51 -8.56
N ALA A 32 -2.58 -0.07 -7.47
CA ALA A 32 -2.34 1.34 -7.23
C ALA A 32 -0.96 1.57 -6.61
N LEU A 33 -0.23 2.54 -7.15
CA LEU A 33 1.04 3.03 -6.61
C LEU A 33 0.91 4.49 -6.21
N THR A 34 1.55 4.86 -5.12
CA THR A 34 1.47 6.24 -4.62
C THR A 34 2.85 6.78 -4.25
N ALA A 35 3.05 8.07 -4.47
CA ALA A 35 4.26 8.79 -4.08
C ALA A 35 3.92 10.20 -3.58
N ASN A 36 4.83 10.81 -2.82
CA ASN A 36 4.69 12.20 -2.41
C ASN A 36 5.29 13.15 -3.44
N THR A 37 6.62 13.13 -3.58
CA THR A 37 7.37 14.06 -4.44
C THR A 37 8.27 13.36 -5.47
N ASN A 38 8.64 12.10 -5.24
CA ASN A 38 9.61 11.39 -6.08
C ASN A 38 8.93 10.74 -7.31
N ILE A 39 8.56 11.59 -8.26
CA ILE A 39 7.80 11.19 -9.45
C ILE A 39 8.61 10.36 -10.46
N ASP A 40 9.95 10.48 -10.45
CA ASP A 40 10.80 9.72 -11.37
C ASP A 40 10.86 8.25 -11.01
N VAL A 41 11.00 7.94 -9.71
CA VAL A 41 10.92 6.56 -9.22
C VAL A 41 9.52 5.99 -9.45
N LEU A 42 8.48 6.77 -9.14
CA LEU A 42 7.10 6.35 -9.40
C LEU A 42 6.88 6.03 -10.88
N TYR A 43 7.41 6.85 -11.78
CA TYR A 43 7.29 6.65 -13.23
C TYR A 43 7.93 5.33 -13.67
N ALA A 44 9.14 5.03 -13.20
CA ALA A 44 9.81 3.76 -13.49
C ALA A 44 9.01 2.56 -12.96
N GLN A 45 8.47 2.66 -11.75
CA GLN A 45 7.61 1.62 -11.17
C GLN A 45 6.31 1.44 -11.96
N CYS A 46 5.68 2.52 -12.42
CA CYS A 46 4.48 2.46 -13.25
C CYS A 46 4.76 1.78 -14.60
N LEU A 47 5.91 2.02 -15.24
CA LEU A 47 6.28 1.34 -16.48
C LEU A 47 6.44 -0.17 -16.31
N GLU A 48 6.98 -0.59 -15.16
CA GLU A 48 7.24 -2.00 -14.86
C GLU A 48 5.97 -2.75 -14.47
N PHE A 49 5.20 -2.20 -13.52
CA PHE A 49 4.05 -2.90 -12.93
C PHE A 49 2.72 -2.57 -13.59
N LYS A 50 2.66 -1.51 -14.41
CA LYS A 50 1.46 -1.04 -15.13
C LYS A 50 0.21 -1.02 -14.24
N PRO A 51 0.24 -0.28 -13.12
CA PRO A 51 -0.92 -0.19 -12.24
C PRO A 51 -2.08 0.55 -12.94
N GLU A 52 -3.30 0.32 -12.47
CA GLU A 52 -4.49 1.02 -12.95
C GLU A 52 -4.54 2.46 -12.43
N TYR A 53 -3.99 2.68 -11.23
CA TYR A 53 -3.99 3.97 -10.55
C TYR A 53 -2.59 4.39 -10.11
N ALA A 54 -2.28 5.67 -10.28
CA ALA A 54 -1.13 6.31 -9.63
C ALA A 54 -1.61 7.53 -8.83
N VAL A 55 -1.12 7.67 -7.60
CA VAL A 55 -1.42 8.84 -6.76
C VAL A 55 -0.16 9.63 -6.48
N VAL A 56 -0.19 10.94 -6.73
CA VAL A 56 0.87 11.86 -6.31
C VAL A 56 0.29 12.85 -5.31
N VAL A 57 0.79 12.83 -4.07
CA VAL A 57 0.22 13.67 -3.00
C VAL A 57 0.50 15.16 -3.24
N ASN A 58 1.69 15.50 -3.72
CA ASN A 58 2.04 16.89 -4.01
C ASN A 58 1.40 17.36 -5.34
N ALA A 59 0.63 18.44 -5.30
CA ALA A 59 -0.11 18.93 -6.46
C ALA A 59 0.77 19.37 -7.64
N GLN A 60 1.88 20.07 -7.37
CA GLN A 60 2.82 20.51 -8.40
C GLN A 60 3.47 19.31 -9.09
N LYS A 61 3.96 18.35 -8.29
CA LYS A 61 4.56 17.12 -8.80
C LYS A 61 3.55 16.22 -9.50
N GLY A 62 2.30 16.19 -9.07
CA GLY A 62 1.23 15.45 -9.74
C GLY A 62 0.95 15.99 -11.15
N ALA A 63 0.97 17.31 -11.33
CA ALA A 63 0.83 17.93 -12.65
C ALA A 63 2.02 17.59 -13.57
N GLU A 64 3.25 17.69 -13.05
CA GLU A 64 4.47 17.28 -13.78
C GLU A 64 4.42 15.79 -14.18
N PHE A 65 4.01 14.92 -13.26
CA PHE A 65 3.89 13.48 -13.52
C PHE A 65 2.84 13.19 -14.60
N LYS A 66 1.68 13.83 -14.54
CA LYS A 66 0.63 13.67 -15.55
C LYS A 66 1.10 14.11 -16.94
N ALA A 67 1.83 15.22 -17.03
CA ALA A 67 2.43 15.67 -18.28
C ALA A 67 3.46 14.66 -18.82
N LYS A 68 4.26 14.04 -17.93
CA LYS A 68 5.26 13.03 -18.29
C LYS A 68 4.66 11.73 -18.84
N LEU A 69 3.42 11.40 -18.51
CA LEU A 69 2.74 10.19 -18.99
C LEU A 69 2.19 10.33 -20.42
N VAL A 70 1.98 11.55 -20.91
CA VAL A 70 1.39 11.80 -22.23
C VAL A 70 2.29 11.20 -23.32
N GLY A 71 1.70 10.35 -24.18
CA GLY A 71 2.42 9.68 -25.27
C GLY A 71 3.24 8.46 -24.85
N THR A 72 3.07 7.97 -23.62
CA THR A 72 3.73 6.76 -23.12
C THR A 72 2.79 5.55 -23.13
N VAL A 73 3.35 4.35 -23.00
CA VAL A 73 2.58 3.08 -22.92
C VAL A 73 1.70 2.95 -21.67
N ILE A 74 1.83 3.87 -20.72
CA ILE A 74 1.05 3.94 -19.47
C ILE A 74 0.14 5.17 -19.41
N ALA A 75 -0.13 5.80 -20.56
CA ALA A 75 -1.00 6.97 -20.65
C ALA A 75 -2.45 6.71 -20.22
N ASP A 76 -2.91 5.46 -20.34
CA ASP A 76 -4.28 5.05 -19.97
C ASP A 76 -4.47 4.92 -18.44
N MET A 77 -3.40 5.01 -17.65
CA MET A 77 -3.44 4.92 -16.20
C MET A 77 -4.16 6.15 -15.60
N THR A 78 -4.99 5.92 -14.58
CA THR A 78 -5.66 7.02 -13.87
C THR A 78 -4.72 7.66 -12.86
N VAL A 79 -4.33 8.91 -13.10
CA VAL A 79 -3.55 9.71 -12.15
C VAL A 79 -4.48 10.53 -11.25
N LEU A 80 -4.38 10.30 -9.95
CA LEU A 80 -5.04 11.09 -8.92
C LEU A 80 -4.01 11.93 -8.15
N ILE A 81 -4.43 13.07 -7.65
CA ILE A 81 -3.56 14.03 -6.97
C ILE A 81 -4.15 14.37 -5.61
N GLY A 82 -3.29 14.49 -4.60
CA GLY A 82 -3.67 14.91 -3.25
C GLY A 82 -3.77 13.77 -2.23
N SER A 83 -3.97 14.14 -0.97
CA SER A 83 -4.06 13.20 0.16
C SER A 83 -5.37 12.41 0.16
N GLU A 84 -6.48 13.01 -0.26
CA GLU A 84 -7.79 12.33 -0.34
C GLU A 84 -7.75 11.16 -1.34
N ALA A 85 -6.99 11.31 -2.42
CA ALA A 85 -6.80 10.25 -3.40
C ALA A 85 -6.18 8.99 -2.80
N LEU A 86 -5.38 9.10 -1.73
CA LEU A 86 -4.82 7.93 -1.03
C LEU A 86 -5.92 7.06 -0.42
N VAL A 87 -6.95 7.69 0.15
CA VAL A 87 -8.10 7.00 0.73
C VAL A 87 -8.91 6.32 -0.37
N THR A 88 -9.16 7.02 -1.47
CA THR A 88 -9.88 6.48 -2.62
C THR A 88 -9.20 5.23 -3.16
N VAL A 89 -7.90 5.26 -3.45
CA VAL A 89 -7.20 4.08 -3.98
C VAL A 89 -7.09 2.94 -2.98
N ALA A 90 -6.95 3.26 -1.69
CA ALA A 90 -6.90 2.27 -0.63
C ALA A 90 -8.24 1.54 -0.46
N THR A 91 -9.36 2.16 -0.83
CA THR A 91 -10.73 1.62 -0.63
C THR A 91 -11.37 1.03 -1.90
N LEU A 92 -10.69 1.05 -3.05
CA LEU A 92 -11.17 0.45 -4.32
C LEU A 92 -11.60 -1.03 -4.19
N GLY A 93 -12.74 -1.41 -4.77
CA GLY A 93 -13.30 -2.77 -4.61
C GLY A 93 -12.43 -3.93 -5.12
N HIS A 94 -11.48 -3.67 -6.02
CA HIS A 94 -10.55 -4.67 -6.56
C HIS A 94 -9.17 -4.65 -5.87
N VAL A 95 -9.04 -3.94 -4.74
CA VAL A 95 -7.88 -3.96 -3.86
C VAL A 95 -8.20 -4.80 -2.63
N ASP A 96 -7.54 -5.95 -2.52
CA ASP A 96 -7.68 -6.89 -1.39
C ASP A 96 -6.74 -6.52 -0.23
N SER A 97 -5.54 -6.05 -0.56
CA SER A 97 -4.49 -5.74 0.41
C SER A 97 -3.91 -4.34 0.20
N VAL A 98 -3.64 -3.65 1.30
CA VAL A 98 -3.05 -2.31 1.31
C VAL A 98 -1.76 -2.34 2.10
N MET A 99 -0.64 -2.06 1.42
CA MET A 99 0.66 -1.83 2.06
C MET A 99 0.76 -0.35 2.46
N ALA A 100 0.68 -0.07 3.75
CA ALA A 100 0.85 1.26 4.32
C ALA A 100 2.32 1.50 4.68
N ALA A 101 3.09 2.03 3.71
CA ALA A 101 4.50 2.39 3.88
C ALA A 101 4.74 3.91 4.09
N ILE A 102 3.68 4.72 4.13
CA ILE A 102 3.77 6.15 4.43
C ILE A 102 3.92 6.36 5.94
N VAL A 103 4.99 7.03 6.35
CA VAL A 103 5.26 7.37 7.76
C VAL A 103 4.40 8.57 8.20
N GLY A 104 3.93 8.55 9.45
CA GLY A 104 3.17 9.65 10.06
C GLY A 104 1.67 9.65 9.79
N ALA A 105 1.01 10.76 10.12
CA ALA A 105 -0.45 10.89 10.08
C ALA A 105 -1.06 10.77 8.67
N ALA A 106 -0.29 11.12 7.63
CA ALA A 106 -0.76 11.05 6.24
C ALA A 106 -1.07 9.61 5.78
N GLY A 107 -0.30 8.62 6.24
CA GLY A 107 -0.54 7.21 5.95
C GLY A 107 -1.65 6.58 6.81
N LEU A 108 -1.89 7.15 7.99
CA LEU A 108 -2.82 6.60 8.96
C LEU A 108 -4.28 6.65 8.48
N LEU A 109 -4.71 7.78 7.91
CA LEU A 109 -6.08 7.96 7.45
C LEU A 109 -6.44 6.98 6.33
N SER A 110 -5.53 6.77 5.38
CA SER A 110 -5.72 5.84 4.27
C SER A 110 -5.67 4.38 4.72
N ALA A 111 -4.78 4.05 5.66
CA ALA A 111 -4.73 2.73 6.28
C ALA A 111 -6.01 2.43 7.09
N LEU A 112 -6.52 3.40 7.85
CA LEU A 112 -7.74 3.24 8.63
C LEU A 112 -8.96 3.06 7.72
N ALA A 113 -9.06 3.85 6.65
CA ALA A 113 -10.15 3.72 5.69
C ALA A 113 -10.13 2.35 4.98
N ALA A 114 -8.94 1.83 4.66
CA ALA A 114 -8.80 0.48 4.13
C ALA A 114 -9.25 -0.59 5.13
N ALA A 115 -8.88 -0.46 6.41
CA ALA A 115 -9.35 -1.35 7.47
C ALA A 115 -10.87 -1.28 7.62
N GLN A 116 -11.45 -0.09 7.67
CA GLN A 116 -12.91 0.09 7.74
C GLN A 116 -13.64 -0.50 6.52
N ALA A 117 -12.99 -0.54 5.37
CA ALA A 117 -13.48 -1.21 4.16
C ALA A 117 -13.30 -2.75 4.19
N GLY A 118 -12.85 -3.33 5.31
CA GLY A 118 -12.70 -4.78 5.48
C GLY A 118 -11.47 -5.37 4.81
N LYS A 119 -10.49 -4.55 4.44
CA LYS A 119 -9.32 -4.98 3.66
C LYS A 119 -8.19 -5.44 4.55
N THR A 120 -7.29 -6.21 3.95
CA THR A 120 -6.05 -6.57 4.63
C THR A 120 -5.09 -5.38 4.63
N VAL A 121 -4.83 -4.80 5.80
CA VAL A 121 -3.90 -3.67 5.94
C VAL A 121 -2.57 -4.14 6.50
N LEU A 122 -1.49 -3.91 5.75
CA LEU A 122 -0.11 -4.22 6.11
C LEU A 122 0.57 -2.92 6.55
N LEU A 123 0.76 -2.73 7.86
CA LEU A 123 1.41 -1.55 8.43
C LEU A 123 2.92 -1.76 8.53
N ALA A 124 3.72 -0.88 7.93
CA ALA A 124 5.18 -0.96 7.96
C ALA A 124 5.84 -0.16 9.09
N ASN A 125 5.08 0.67 9.79
CA ASN A 125 5.56 1.69 10.71
C ASN A 125 5.04 1.46 12.14
N LYS A 126 5.98 1.33 13.09
CA LYS A 126 5.67 1.12 14.52
C LYS A 126 4.93 2.30 15.18
N GLU A 127 5.16 3.52 14.70
CA GLU A 127 4.62 4.75 15.29
C GLU A 127 3.10 4.88 15.10
N SER A 128 2.58 4.40 13.96
CA SER A 128 1.15 4.35 13.69
C SER A 128 0.40 3.44 14.67
N LEU A 129 1.06 2.42 15.19
CA LEU A 129 0.49 1.54 16.22
C LEU A 129 0.48 2.21 17.59
N VAL A 130 1.57 2.89 17.96
CA VAL A 130 1.68 3.57 19.26
C VAL A 130 0.66 4.71 19.36
N MET A 131 0.39 5.42 18.27
CA MET A 131 -0.55 6.54 18.27
C MET A 131 -2.02 6.15 17.98
N SER A 132 -2.28 4.96 17.41
CA SER A 132 -3.63 4.63 16.93
C SER A 132 -4.05 3.18 17.19
N GLY A 133 -3.36 2.48 18.08
CA GLY A 133 -3.65 1.10 18.46
C GLY A 133 -5.12 0.89 18.83
N ASP A 134 -5.72 1.79 19.59
CA ASP A 134 -7.14 1.69 19.99
C ASP A 134 -8.11 1.86 18.81
N ILE A 135 -7.77 2.70 17.83
CA ILE A 135 -8.63 2.99 16.67
C ILE A 135 -8.59 1.82 15.67
N PHE A 136 -7.43 1.21 15.48
CA PHE A 136 -7.30 0.01 14.65
C PHE A 136 -7.92 -1.22 15.32
N MET A 137 -7.66 -1.46 16.61
CA MET A 137 -8.25 -2.59 17.35
C MET A 137 -9.77 -2.50 17.49
N SER A 138 -10.34 -1.30 17.51
CA SER A 138 -11.80 -1.12 17.50
C SER A 138 -12.42 -1.30 16.12
N SER A 139 -11.66 -1.09 15.05
CA SER A 139 -12.13 -1.29 13.66
C SER A 139 -12.25 -2.77 13.30
N ASP A 140 -11.30 -3.62 13.73
CA ASP A 140 -11.38 -5.09 13.57
C ASP A 140 -12.66 -5.67 14.20
N LYS A 141 -13.02 -5.19 15.40
CA LYS A 141 -14.22 -5.65 16.12
C LYS A 141 -15.55 -5.23 15.47
N ARG A 142 -15.55 -4.18 14.65
CA ARG A 142 -16.78 -3.61 14.07
C ARG A 142 -16.99 -3.96 12.59
N PHE A 143 -15.91 -4.15 11.83
CA PHE A 143 -15.99 -4.29 10.37
C PHE A 143 -15.47 -5.62 9.82
N GLY A 144 -14.99 -6.53 10.68
CA GLY A 144 -14.45 -7.83 10.23
C GLY A 144 -13.18 -7.70 9.39
N ALA A 145 -12.52 -6.54 9.46
CA ALA A 145 -11.24 -6.31 8.85
C ALA A 145 -10.21 -7.29 9.40
N VAL A 146 -9.28 -7.72 8.55
CA VAL A 146 -8.11 -8.48 8.98
C VAL A 146 -6.94 -7.49 8.98
N CYS A 147 -6.74 -6.78 10.09
CA CYS A 147 -5.52 -6.01 10.30
C CYS A 147 -4.34 -6.96 10.62
N CYS A 148 -3.73 -7.51 9.56
CA CYS A 148 -2.48 -8.25 9.66
C CYS A 148 -1.32 -7.29 9.96
N LEU A 149 -0.98 -7.20 11.23
CA LEU A 149 0.12 -6.38 11.71
C LEU A 149 1.48 -7.00 11.35
N LEU A 150 2.15 -6.44 10.34
CA LEU A 150 3.53 -6.77 10.01
C LEU A 150 4.48 -5.77 10.68
N ILE A 151 4.68 -5.86 12.00
CA ILE A 151 5.85 -5.21 12.59
C ILE A 151 7.06 -6.00 12.13
N VAL A 152 7.84 -5.45 11.20
CA VAL A 152 9.09 -6.09 10.80
C VAL A 152 10.23 -5.09 10.83
N SER A 153 11.18 -5.33 11.72
CA SER A 153 12.53 -4.76 11.61
C SER A 153 13.09 -5.08 10.22
N ILE A 154 13.82 -4.14 9.62
CA ILE A 154 14.31 -4.17 8.23
C ILE A 154 14.93 -5.52 7.79
N MET A 155 15.50 -6.31 8.72
CA MET A 155 16.07 -7.64 8.42
C MET A 155 15.07 -8.81 8.34
N GLN A 156 13.87 -8.71 8.90
CA GLN A 156 12.91 -9.82 8.93
C GLN A 156 11.81 -9.74 7.85
N PHE A 157 11.70 -8.61 7.12
CA PHE A 157 10.61 -8.38 6.15
C PHE A 157 10.60 -9.41 5.03
N PHE A 158 11.79 -9.85 4.60
CA PHE A 158 11.95 -10.88 3.57
C PHE A 158 11.36 -12.24 3.99
N ASN A 159 11.61 -12.65 5.23
CA ASN A 159 11.13 -13.93 5.76
C ASN A 159 9.65 -13.88 6.13
N VAL A 160 9.16 -12.76 6.69
CA VAL A 160 7.77 -12.65 7.11
C VAL A 160 6.83 -12.46 5.92
N CYS A 161 7.22 -11.74 4.86
CA CYS A 161 6.45 -11.72 3.62
C CYS A 161 6.40 -13.12 2.99
N GLN A 162 7.52 -13.84 2.91
CA GLN A 162 7.50 -15.23 2.42
C GLN A 162 6.63 -16.15 3.29
N LEU A 163 6.64 -15.98 4.61
CA LEU A 163 5.86 -16.80 5.54
C LEU A 163 4.35 -16.46 5.48
N ALA A 164 3.99 -15.18 5.37
CA ALA A 164 2.61 -14.73 5.20
C ALA A 164 2.01 -15.14 3.84
N ILE A 165 2.85 -15.21 2.80
CA ILE A 165 2.48 -15.75 1.48
C ILE A 165 2.37 -17.30 1.54
N ARG A 166 3.24 -17.99 2.30
CA ARG A 166 3.21 -19.45 2.47
C ARG A 166 2.07 -19.97 3.34
N LEU A 167 1.61 -19.22 4.32
CA LEU A 167 0.69 -19.73 5.35
C LEU A 167 -0.80 -19.66 4.99
N ASP A 168 -1.16 -19.14 3.82
CA ASP A 168 -2.53 -18.82 3.44
C ASP A 168 -3.17 -17.82 4.44
N MET A 169 -3.60 -16.68 3.94
CA MET A 169 -3.93 -15.49 4.73
C MET A 169 -5.08 -15.66 5.76
N MET A 170 -5.65 -16.86 5.89
CA MET A 170 -6.69 -17.19 6.86
C MET A 170 -6.16 -17.49 8.28
N HIS A 171 -4.89 -17.89 8.46
CA HIS A 171 -4.41 -18.34 9.77
C HIS A 171 -3.56 -17.34 10.56
N LEU A 172 -3.26 -16.15 10.02
CA LEU A 172 -2.52 -15.10 10.72
C LEU A 172 -3.45 -14.19 11.55
N GLN A 173 -4.36 -14.77 12.33
CA GLN A 173 -5.32 -14.01 13.14
C GLN A 173 -4.73 -13.39 14.42
N ARG A 174 -3.54 -13.79 14.87
CA ARG A 174 -2.95 -13.24 16.10
C ARG A 174 -1.43 -13.30 16.07
N VAL A 175 -0.79 -12.18 15.79
CA VAL A 175 0.54 -11.89 16.33
C VAL A 175 0.36 -10.78 17.35
N VAL A 176 0.01 -11.18 18.56
CA VAL A 176 0.03 -10.30 19.74
C VAL A 176 1.44 -10.40 20.30
N PHE A 177 2.18 -9.29 20.27
CA PHE A 177 3.44 -9.18 21.00
C PHE A 177 3.13 -8.79 22.45
N TYR A 178 3.57 -9.62 23.40
CA TYR A 178 3.80 -9.22 24.79
C TYR A 178 5.08 -8.38 24.87
#